data_AF-A0A929VBY1-F1
#
_entry.id   AF-A0A929VBY1-F1
#
_cell.length_a   1.000
_cell.length_b   1.000
_cell.length_c   1.000
_cell.angle_alpha   90.00
_cell.angle_beta   90.00
_cell.angle_gamma   90.00
#
_symmetry.space_group_name_H-M   'P 1'
#
loop_
_entity.id
_entity.type
_entity.pdbx_description
1 polymer ?
#
loop_
_entity_poly.entity_id
_entity_poly.type
_entity_poly.pdbx_seq_one_letter_code
_entity_poly.pdbx_strand_id
1 'polypeptide(L)'
;MEYEIFCNLRERVGRETERIQKTAKAVAHLDVYASLAYVAEHNRYIKPEIATDGLLDIREGRHPVVERMMETCESFIDNDTLLDQNKNAVSIITGPNMAGKSTYMRQTALIVLMAQIGSFVPAKSAHIGITDRIFTRVGASDDLGSGQSTFMVEMNEVANILRNATPNSLLILDEIGRGTSTYDGLSIAWAVVEHIANRNYLGARTLFATHYHELTELEGKIDNVNNYCIAVKERGDQIVFLRKIIRGGADKSYGIQVAKLAGVPDLVIDRAKEIAKKLAENDIAQTIKKIKVKTQSSSKKVRHYDEVDLNQMSFSDTVKDAEVIRELQEMDVTAMTPIEALNTLYKLQNDLRNRI
;
A
#
# COMPACT_ATOMS: atom_id res chain seq x y z
N MET A 1 6.27 73.46 11.59
CA MET A 1 6.62 73.03 12.96
C MET A 1 6.28 71.54 13.19
N GLU A 2 5.03 71.10 13.05
CA GLU A 2 4.68 69.66 13.25
C GLU A 2 5.39 68.70 12.30
N TYR A 3 5.44 69.03 11.01
CA TYR A 3 6.13 68.21 10.01
C TYR A 3 7.62 68.02 10.32
N GLU A 4 8.27 69.06 10.85
CA GLU A 4 9.69 69.03 11.21
C GLU A 4 9.93 68.13 12.43
N ILE A 5 9.06 68.18 13.44
CA ILE A 5 9.09 67.28 14.59
C ILE A 5 8.88 65.82 14.14
N PHE A 6 7.96 65.58 13.20
CA PHE A 6 7.73 64.25 12.63
C PHE A 6 8.96 63.73 11.87
N CYS A 7 9.58 64.54 11.01
CA CYS A 7 10.82 64.18 10.31
C CYS A 7 11.96 63.83 11.28
N ASN A 8 12.16 64.66 12.31
CA ASN A 8 13.16 64.40 13.35
C ASN A 8 12.88 63.10 14.13
N LEU A 9 11.61 62.82 14.45
CA LEU A 9 11.23 61.55 15.07
C LEU A 9 11.54 60.36 14.15
N ARG A 10 11.17 60.45 12.87
CA ARG A 10 11.43 59.39 11.88
C ARG A 10 12.92 59.10 11.74
N GLU A 11 13.77 60.13 11.71
CA GLU A 11 15.22 59.95 11.65
C GLU A 11 15.78 59.30 12.92
N ARG A 12 15.31 59.73 14.10
CA ARG A 12 15.72 59.13 15.38
C ARG A 12 15.33 57.65 15.46
N VAL A 13 14.10 57.30 15.06
CA VAL A 13 13.66 55.89 14.98
C VAL A 13 14.44 55.12 13.91
N GLY A 14 14.70 55.75 12.76
CA GLY A 14 15.46 55.16 11.67
C GLY A 14 16.88 54.75 12.07
N ARG A 15 17.55 55.51 12.93
CA ARG A 15 18.88 55.15 13.49
C ARG A 15 18.84 53.90 14.39
N GLU A 16 17.68 53.60 14.96
CA GLU A 16 17.46 52.44 15.86
C GLU A 16 16.94 51.21 15.12
N THR A 17 16.82 51.24 13.78
CA THR A 17 16.22 50.17 12.97
C THR A 17 16.82 48.80 13.27
N GLU A 18 18.15 48.70 13.37
CA GLU A 18 18.82 47.42 13.65
C GLU A 18 18.42 46.86 15.02
N ARG A 19 18.35 47.72 16.04
CA ARG A 19 17.92 47.32 17.40
C ARG A 19 16.47 46.87 17.42
N ILE A 20 15.59 47.58 16.71
CA ILE A 20 14.17 47.24 16.58
C ILE A 20 14.02 45.88 15.88
N GLN A 21 14.71 45.66 14.76
CA GLN A 21 14.67 44.40 14.01
C GLN A 21 15.21 43.22 14.83
N LYS A 22 16.31 43.40 15.59
CA LYS A 22 16.82 42.37 16.51
C LYS A 22 15.80 42.02 17.58
N THR A 23 15.15 43.02 18.16
CA THR A 23 14.10 42.81 19.18
C THR A 23 12.90 42.08 18.59
N ALA A 24 12.44 42.49 17.40
CA ALA A 24 11.33 41.85 16.71
C ALA A 24 11.62 40.36 16.40
N LYS A 25 12.85 40.03 15.95
CA LYS A 25 13.27 38.64 15.73
C LYS A 25 13.27 37.82 17.03
N ALA A 26 13.75 38.40 18.12
CA ALA A 26 13.74 37.72 19.42
C ALA A 26 12.31 37.44 19.93
N VAL A 27 11.40 38.41 19.80
CA VAL A 27 9.99 38.24 20.12
C VAL A 27 9.34 37.19 19.22
N ALA A 28 9.65 37.18 17.92
CA ALA A 28 9.14 36.17 16.99
C ALA A 28 9.61 34.75 17.36
N HIS A 29 10.87 34.55 17.75
CA HIS A 29 11.34 33.24 18.23
C HIS A 29 10.61 32.81 19.51
N LEU A 30 10.42 33.73 20.46
CA LEU A 30 9.67 33.45 21.69
C LEU A 30 8.22 33.03 21.38
N ASP A 31 7.54 33.75 20.49
CA ASP A 31 6.16 33.45 20.08
C ASP A 31 6.04 32.07 19.43
N VAL A 32 6.96 31.72 18.51
CA VAL A 32 7.02 30.39 17.90
C VAL A 32 7.20 29.30 18.94
N TYR A 33 8.19 29.43 19.85
CA TYR A 33 8.44 28.40 20.86
C TYR A 33 7.31 28.27 21.87
N ALA A 34 6.71 29.39 22.28
CA ALA A 34 5.54 29.39 23.17
C ALA A 34 4.33 28.72 22.51
N SER A 35 4.09 29.01 21.23
CA SER A 35 3.00 28.41 20.46
C SER A 35 3.20 26.89 20.30
N LEU A 36 4.40 26.44 19.95
CA LEU A 36 4.72 25.01 19.86
C LEU A 36 4.57 24.30 21.22
N ALA A 37 5.03 24.92 22.30
CA ALA A 37 4.90 24.36 23.66
C ALA A 37 3.43 24.26 24.10
N TYR A 38 2.64 25.30 23.83
CA TYR A 38 1.20 25.32 24.12
C TYR A 38 0.48 24.17 23.42
N VAL A 39 0.70 24.00 22.10
CA VAL A 39 0.09 22.90 21.33
C VAL A 39 0.56 21.55 21.84
N ALA A 40 1.85 21.41 22.17
CA ALA A 40 2.39 20.15 22.67
C ALA A 40 1.76 19.72 24.01
N GLU A 41 1.60 20.67 24.94
CA GLU A 41 0.98 20.40 26.24
C GLU A 41 -0.51 20.05 26.09
N HIS A 42 -1.27 20.88 25.37
CA HIS A 42 -2.71 20.70 25.20
C HIS A 42 -3.05 19.39 24.47
N ASN A 43 -2.19 18.97 23.53
CA ASN A 43 -2.44 17.81 22.69
C ASN A 43 -1.68 16.56 23.13
N ARG A 44 -0.92 16.64 24.23
CA ARG A 44 -0.09 15.57 24.78
C ARG A 44 0.88 15.02 23.74
N TYR A 45 1.63 15.91 23.11
CA TYR A 45 2.70 15.53 22.19
C TYR A 45 3.98 15.21 22.98
N ILE A 46 4.81 14.35 22.41
CA ILE A 46 6.07 13.93 23.01
C ILE A 46 7.25 14.57 22.29
N LYS A 47 8.36 14.75 23.01
CA LYS A 47 9.62 15.18 22.41
C LYS A 47 10.17 14.01 21.58
N PRO A 48 10.34 14.15 20.26
CA PRO A 48 10.96 13.10 19.46
C PRO A 48 12.46 13.00 19.75
N GLU A 49 13.02 11.81 19.58
CA GLU A 49 14.46 11.61 19.44
C GLU A 49 14.84 11.87 17.98
N ILE A 50 15.71 12.85 17.74
CA ILE A 50 16.23 13.15 16.40
C ILE A 50 17.59 12.48 16.26
N ALA A 51 17.74 11.66 15.23
CA ALA A 51 18.99 10.96 14.93
C ALA A 51 19.46 11.23 13.51
N THR A 52 20.74 11.00 13.26
CA THR A 52 21.33 11.03 11.91
C THR A 52 21.37 9.64 11.26
N ASP A 53 20.76 8.64 11.89
CA ASP A 53 20.60 7.32 11.29
C ASP A 53 19.40 7.29 10.33
N GLY A 54 19.23 6.16 9.66
CA GLY A 54 18.14 5.94 8.73
C GLY A 54 16.85 5.43 9.38
N LEU A 55 16.72 5.44 10.71
CA LEU A 55 15.58 4.83 11.41
C LEU A 55 14.40 5.80 11.52
N LEU A 56 13.21 5.33 11.21
CA LEU A 56 11.95 6.01 11.50
C LEU A 56 11.07 5.03 12.27
N ASP A 57 11.00 5.21 13.59
CA ASP A 57 10.15 4.41 14.49
C ASP A 57 9.19 5.35 15.22
N ILE A 58 7.91 5.27 14.86
CA ILE A 58 6.83 6.03 15.49
C ILE A 58 5.90 5.02 16.17
N ARG A 59 5.67 5.19 17.47
CA ARG A 59 4.72 4.37 18.24
C ARG A 59 3.48 5.14 18.60
N GLU A 60 2.33 4.52 18.35
CA GLU A 60 1.00 5.11 18.56
C GLU A 60 0.91 6.53 17.97
N GLY A 61 1.39 6.69 16.73
CA GLY A 61 1.33 7.95 16.01
C GLY A 61 -0.12 8.35 15.71
N ARG A 62 -0.41 9.66 15.76
CA ARG A 62 -1.72 10.25 15.47
C ARG A 62 -1.62 11.38 14.45
N HIS A 63 -2.65 11.58 13.65
CA HIS A 63 -2.65 12.63 12.64
C HIS A 63 -2.96 13.99 13.29
N PRO A 64 -2.05 14.97 13.30
CA PRO A 64 -2.16 16.19 14.12
C PRO A 64 -3.40 17.05 13.83
N VAL A 65 -3.89 17.04 12.59
CA VAL A 65 -5.12 17.75 12.19
C VAL A 65 -6.39 16.91 12.41
N VAL A 66 -6.42 15.68 11.88
CA VAL A 66 -7.62 14.83 11.93
C VAL A 66 -8.01 14.47 13.36
N GLU A 67 -7.05 14.28 14.28
CA GLU A 67 -7.37 13.99 15.69
C GLU A 67 -8.20 15.13 16.34
N ARG A 68 -7.96 16.38 15.95
CA ARG A 68 -8.68 17.56 16.47
C ARG A 68 -10.08 17.69 15.88
N MET A 69 -10.25 17.25 14.63
CA MET A 69 -11.55 17.30 13.96
C MET A 69 -12.53 16.24 14.48
N MET A 70 -12.03 15.19 15.13
CA MET A 70 -12.82 14.05 15.64
C MET A 70 -13.28 14.20 17.10
N GLU A 71 -12.98 15.32 17.76
CA GLU A 71 -13.25 15.57 19.19
C GLU A 71 -14.72 15.39 19.62
N THR A 72 -15.67 15.33 18.69
CA THR A 72 -17.11 15.23 18.98
C THR A 72 -17.68 13.81 19.08
N CYS A 73 -17.06 12.74 18.55
CA CYS A 73 -17.72 11.40 18.56
C CYS A 73 -16.84 10.15 18.66
N GLU A 74 -15.55 10.15 18.30
CA GLU A 74 -14.71 8.94 18.34
C GLU A 74 -13.23 9.27 18.61
N SER A 75 -12.57 8.49 19.46
CA SER A 75 -11.11 8.58 19.64
C SER A 75 -10.39 8.21 18.34
N PHE A 76 -9.47 9.07 17.88
CA PHE A 76 -8.60 8.77 16.74
C PHE A 76 -7.80 7.48 16.99
N ILE A 77 -7.69 6.62 15.98
CA ILE A 77 -6.99 5.34 16.08
C ILE A 77 -5.52 5.53 15.72
N ASP A 78 -4.66 5.35 16.71
CA ASP A 78 -3.22 5.46 16.56
C ASP A 78 -2.62 4.32 15.73
N ASN A 79 -1.45 4.58 15.13
CA ASN A 79 -0.76 3.61 14.29
C ASN A 79 0.76 3.68 14.49
N ASP A 80 1.39 2.52 14.48
CA ASP A 80 2.84 2.41 14.51
C ASP A 80 3.39 2.53 13.09
N THR A 81 4.56 3.16 12.94
CA THR A 81 5.31 3.22 11.68
C THR A 81 6.74 2.79 11.96
N LEU A 82 7.22 1.76 11.25
CA LEU A 82 8.62 1.36 11.28
C LEU A 82 9.16 1.35 9.86
N LEU A 83 10.10 2.26 9.58
CA LEU A 83 10.88 2.28 8.35
C LEU A 83 12.36 2.44 8.66
N ASP A 84 13.21 1.76 7.91
CA ASP A 84 14.66 1.93 7.98
C ASP A 84 15.31 1.71 6.61
N GLN A 85 16.56 2.12 6.42
CA GLN A 85 17.29 1.85 5.16
C GLN A 85 17.76 0.38 5.04
N ASN A 86 17.42 -0.45 6.02
CA ASN A 86 17.88 -1.83 6.16
C ASN A 86 16.79 -2.83 5.78
N LYS A 87 16.07 -3.39 6.77
CA LYS A 87 15.07 -4.46 6.60
C LYS A 87 13.66 -3.94 6.38
N ASN A 88 13.41 -2.66 6.61
CA ASN A 88 12.08 -2.06 6.58
C ASN A 88 12.05 -0.84 5.63
N ALA A 89 12.69 -0.94 4.47
CA ALA A 89 12.78 0.20 3.54
C ALA A 89 11.44 0.53 2.90
N VAL A 90 10.67 -0.49 2.51
CA VAL A 90 9.37 -0.29 1.87
C VAL A 90 8.28 -1.01 2.65
N SER A 91 7.23 -0.28 2.99
CA SER A 91 5.99 -0.84 3.51
C SER A 91 4.92 -0.80 2.43
N ILE A 92 4.49 -1.97 1.95
CA ILE A 92 3.36 -2.09 1.02
C ILE A 92 2.08 -2.14 1.83
N ILE A 93 1.21 -1.16 1.65
CA ILE A 93 -0.02 -0.97 2.43
C ILE A 93 -1.21 -1.31 1.55
N THR A 94 -1.88 -2.40 1.87
CA THR A 94 -3.07 -2.87 1.17
C THR A 94 -4.34 -2.63 1.98
N GLY A 95 -5.47 -2.53 1.28
CA GLY A 95 -6.78 -2.38 1.90
C GLY A 95 -7.74 -1.55 1.04
N PRO A 96 -9.03 -1.56 1.34
CA PRO A 96 -10.02 -0.82 0.58
C PRO A 96 -9.83 0.70 0.69
N ASN A 97 -10.42 1.42 -0.25
CA ASN A 97 -10.45 2.89 -0.20
C ASN A 97 -11.34 3.37 0.94
N MET A 98 -10.98 4.52 1.51
CA MET A 98 -11.59 5.11 2.71
C MET A 98 -11.28 4.41 4.05
N ALA A 99 -10.48 3.33 4.06
CA ALA A 99 -10.15 2.62 5.29
C ALA A 99 -9.02 3.27 6.13
N GLY A 100 -8.43 4.37 5.65
CA GLY A 100 -7.45 5.18 6.40
C GLY A 100 -6.00 5.14 5.89
N LYS A 101 -5.70 4.44 4.78
CA LYS A 101 -4.34 4.34 4.18
C LYS A 101 -3.69 5.72 4.00
N SER A 102 -4.34 6.61 3.25
CA SER A 102 -3.80 7.94 2.95
C SER A 102 -3.71 8.85 4.18
N THR A 103 -4.54 8.61 5.21
CA THR A 103 -4.43 9.32 6.51
C THR A 103 -3.19 8.88 7.26
N TYR A 104 -2.96 7.57 7.36
CA TYR A 104 -1.77 6.99 7.99
C TYR A 104 -0.46 7.45 7.32
N MET A 105 -0.42 7.46 5.99
CA MET A 105 0.76 7.92 5.26
C MET A 105 1.02 9.41 5.47
N ARG A 106 -0.01 10.26 5.32
CA ARG A 106 0.10 11.71 5.55
C ARG A 106 0.51 12.02 6.98
N GLN A 107 -0.05 11.30 7.96
CA GLN A 107 0.34 11.39 9.35
C GLN A 107 1.85 11.16 9.54
N THR A 108 2.40 10.12 8.93
CA THR A 108 3.84 9.81 9.04
C THR A 108 4.69 10.97 8.52
N ALA A 109 4.39 11.52 7.34
CA ALA A 109 5.10 12.69 6.82
C ALA A 109 4.97 13.93 7.71
N LEU A 110 3.77 14.19 8.23
CA LEU A 110 3.54 15.33 9.11
C LEU A 110 4.34 15.20 10.41
N ILE A 111 4.42 14.01 10.99
CA ILE A 111 5.22 13.76 12.19
C ILE A 111 6.71 14.04 11.93
N VAL A 112 7.26 13.56 10.81
CA VAL A 112 8.65 13.83 10.42
C VAL A 112 8.89 15.32 10.22
N LEU A 113 7.99 16.01 9.51
CA LEU A 113 8.10 17.45 9.29
C LEU A 113 8.05 18.24 10.61
N MET A 114 7.09 17.90 11.48
CA MET A 114 6.94 18.52 12.81
C MET A 114 8.20 18.34 13.67
N ALA A 115 8.80 17.16 13.64
CA ALA A 115 10.04 16.89 14.36
C ALA A 115 11.21 17.74 13.84
N GLN A 116 11.36 17.85 12.51
CA GLN A 116 12.44 18.61 11.90
C GLN A 116 12.28 20.14 11.96
N ILE A 117 11.07 20.67 12.19
CA ILE A 117 10.88 22.09 12.54
C ILE A 117 11.16 22.38 14.03
N GLY A 118 11.45 21.36 14.83
CA GLY A 118 11.73 21.48 16.27
C GLY A 118 10.49 21.43 17.18
N SER A 119 9.36 20.91 16.68
CA SER A 119 8.14 20.69 17.47
C SER A 119 8.16 19.33 18.17
N PHE A 120 7.38 19.23 19.24
CA PHE A 120 6.92 17.95 19.77
C PHE A 120 5.94 17.31 18.78
N VAL A 121 5.77 15.98 18.83
CA VAL A 121 5.00 15.21 17.85
C VAL A 121 3.85 14.40 18.45
N PRO A 122 2.76 14.17 17.70
CA PRO A 122 1.60 13.39 18.13
C PRO A 122 1.89 11.87 18.12
N ALA A 123 2.64 11.38 19.10
CA ALA A 123 2.96 9.97 19.26
C ALA A 123 3.13 9.63 20.75
N LYS A 124 3.25 8.34 21.08
CA LYS A 124 3.67 7.89 22.42
C LYS A 124 5.19 7.86 22.55
N SER A 125 5.88 7.48 21.49
CA SER A 125 7.34 7.64 21.33
C SER A 125 7.67 7.79 19.85
N ALA A 126 8.71 8.54 19.53
CA ALA A 126 9.15 8.73 18.15
C ALA A 126 10.67 8.87 18.09
N HIS A 127 11.28 8.03 17.26
CA HIS A 127 12.66 8.12 16.83
C HIS A 127 12.68 8.47 15.34
N ILE A 128 13.28 9.61 15.00
CA ILE A 128 13.18 10.22 13.67
C ILE A 128 14.59 10.52 13.16
N GLY A 129 15.07 9.62 12.32
CA GLY A 129 16.24 9.81 11.48
C GLY A 129 16.00 10.94 10.47
N ILE A 130 16.93 11.90 10.40
CA ILE A 130 16.81 13.09 9.56
C ILE A 130 16.46 12.73 8.12
N THR A 131 15.42 13.38 7.60
CA THR A 131 14.95 13.26 6.22
C THR A 131 15.38 14.48 5.44
N ASP A 132 16.00 14.30 4.29
CA ASP A 132 16.42 15.41 3.42
C ASP A 132 15.24 15.98 2.63
N ARG A 133 14.36 15.11 2.12
CA ARG A 133 13.18 15.46 1.32
C ARG A 133 12.04 14.49 1.60
N ILE A 134 10.83 15.02 1.69
CA ILE A 134 9.59 14.24 1.72
C ILE A 134 8.97 14.34 0.33
N PHE A 135 8.87 13.21 -0.36
CA PHE A 135 8.21 13.10 -1.65
C PHE A 135 6.81 12.50 -1.47
N THR A 136 5.81 13.13 -2.07
CA THR A 136 4.43 12.67 -1.98
C THR A 136 3.84 12.53 -3.38
N ARG A 137 3.30 11.36 -3.66
CA ARG A 137 2.33 11.11 -4.71
C ARG A 137 1.05 10.66 -4.02
N VAL A 138 0.20 11.62 -3.65
CA VAL A 138 -1.11 11.36 -3.04
C VAL A 138 -2.12 12.04 -3.96
N GLY A 139 -2.97 11.24 -4.61
CA GLY A 139 -3.80 11.60 -5.78
C GLY A 139 -4.11 13.08 -6.01
N ALA A 140 -3.95 13.51 -7.26
CA ALA A 140 -4.33 14.84 -7.71
C ALA A 140 -5.87 14.92 -7.87
N SER A 141 -6.47 16.01 -7.37
CA SER A 141 -7.72 16.52 -7.93
C SER A 141 -7.47 16.88 -9.39
N ASP A 142 -8.32 16.40 -10.30
CA ASP A 142 -8.20 16.58 -11.75
C ASP A 142 -7.83 18.02 -12.13
N ASP A 143 -6.66 18.20 -12.75
CA ASP A 143 -6.29 19.45 -13.42
C ASP A 143 -6.59 19.32 -14.92
N LEU A 144 -7.88 19.44 -15.26
CA LEU A 144 -8.37 19.42 -16.64
C LEU A 144 -7.84 20.60 -17.48
N GLY A 145 -7.19 21.60 -16.87
CA GLY A 145 -6.74 22.83 -17.54
C GLY A 145 -5.46 22.69 -18.37
N SER A 146 -4.66 21.64 -18.14
CA SER A 146 -3.29 21.53 -18.69
C SER A 146 -3.18 20.79 -20.03
N GLY A 147 -4.26 20.16 -20.52
CA GLY A 147 -4.24 19.37 -21.76
C GLY A 147 -3.39 18.08 -21.69
N GLN A 148 -2.87 17.71 -20.52
CA GLN A 148 -2.15 16.47 -20.30
C GLN A 148 -3.09 15.38 -19.76
N SER A 149 -2.86 14.12 -20.17
CA SER A 149 -3.54 12.97 -19.57
C SER A 149 -3.20 12.88 -18.08
N THR A 150 -4.19 12.57 -17.23
CA THR A 150 -4.01 12.35 -15.79
C THR A 150 -2.92 11.32 -15.50
N PHE A 151 -2.82 10.28 -16.34
CA PHE A 151 -1.77 9.27 -16.25
C PHE A 151 -0.38 9.83 -16.60
N MET A 152 -0.28 10.76 -17.56
CA MET A 152 1.00 11.40 -17.91
C MET A 152 1.50 12.28 -16.77
N VAL A 153 0.60 13.03 -16.12
CA VAL A 153 0.93 13.84 -14.93
C VAL A 153 1.43 12.93 -13.80
N GLU A 154 0.72 11.83 -13.55
CA GLU A 154 1.13 10.82 -12.58
C GLU A 154 2.53 10.25 -12.88
N MET A 155 2.82 9.88 -14.12
CA MET A 155 4.13 9.35 -14.50
C MET A 155 5.24 10.40 -14.40
N ASN A 156 4.96 11.67 -14.70
CA ASN A 156 5.90 12.76 -14.50
C ASN A 156 6.23 12.98 -13.01
N GLU A 157 5.24 12.87 -12.13
CA GLU A 157 5.45 12.94 -10.68
C GLU A 157 6.33 11.78 -10.20
N VAL A 158 6.02 10.54 -10.60
CA VAL A 158 6.84 9.37 -10.26
C VAL A 158 8.27 9.54 -10.79
N ALA A 159 8.44 9.98 -12.04
CA ALA A 159 9.76 10.22 -12.62
C ALA A 159 10.54 11.30 -11.86
N ASN A 160 9.87 12.37 -11.42
CA ASN A 160 10.48 13.42 -10.62
C ASN A 160 10.94 12.91 -9.25
N ILE A 161 10.13 12.07 -8.60
CA ILE A 161 10.48 11.43 -7.33
C ILE A 161 11.73 10.55 -7.52
N LEU A 162 11.71 9.63 -8.48
CA LEU A 162 12.81 8.69 -8.70
C LEU A 162 14.13 9.38 -9.09
N ARG A 163 14.08 10.54 -9.78
CA ARG A 163 15.28 11.29 -10.17
C ARG A 163 15.91 12.09 -9.04
N ASN A 164 15.12 12.55 -8.07
CA ASN A 164 15.56 13.52 -7.05
C ASN A 164 15.58 12.96 -5.63
N ALA A 165 14.98 11.79 -5.41
CA ALA A 165 15.05 11.10 -4.13
C ALA A 165 16.47 10.62 -3.87
N THR A 166 16.84 10.64 -2.59
CA THR A 166 18.08 10.08 -2.09
C THR A 166 17.76 8.95 -1.11
N PRO A 167 18.73 8.13 -0.68
CA PRO A 167 18.50 7.12 0.35
C PRO A 167 17.93 7.69 1.66
N ASN A 168 18.19 8.97 1.96
CA ASN A 168 17.73 9.65 3.17
C ASN A 168 16.31 10.23 3.03
N SER A 169 15.72 10.18 1.83
CA SER A 169 14.39 10.71 1.57
C SER A 169 13.29 9.81 2.15
N LEU A 170 12.13 10.40 2.40
CA LEU A 170 10.90 9.70 2.76
C LEU A 170 9.93 9.80 1.58
N LEU A 171 9.51 8.66 1.06
CA LEU A 171 8.60 8.56 -0.08
C LEU A 171 7.22 8.10 0.40
N ILE A 172 6.18 8.82 -0.02
CA ILE A 172 4.78 8.45 0.19
C ILE A 172 4.13 8.32 -1.16
N LEU A 173 3.78 7.10 -1.53
CA LEU A 173 3.25 6.77 -2.85
C LEU A 173 1.87 6.12 -2.68
N ASP A 174 0.84 6.73 -3.27
CA ASP A 174 -0.55 6.28 -3.19
C ASP A 174 -1.07 5.94 -4.60
N GLU A 175 -1.48 4.69 -4.81
CA GLU A 175 -2.17 4.21 -6.02
C GLU A 175 -1.46 4.47 -7.36
N ILE A 176 -0.14 4.22 -7.44
CA ILE A 176 0.59 4.29 -8.72
C ILE A 176 0.06 3.25 -9.72
N GLY A 177 -0.13 3.66 -10.97
CA GLY A 177 -0.50 2.80 -12.10
C GLY A 177 -2.00 2.71 -12.35
N ARG A 178 -2.84 3.42 -11.58
CA ARG A 178 -4.31 3.28 -11.66
C ARG A 178 -4.93 3.85 -12.94
N GLY A 179 -4.28 4.82 -13.58
CA GLY A 179 -4.78 5.50 -14.78
C GLY A 179 -4.59 4.76 -16.12
N THR A 180 -4.10 3.51 -16.11
CA THR A 180 -3.77 2.73 -17.32
C THR A 180 -4.30 1.29 -17.25
N SER A 181 -3.95 0.46 -18.24
CA SER A 181 -4.30 -0.97 -18.24
C SER A 181 -3.81 -1.65 -16.97
N THR A 182 -4.58 -2.60 -16.43
CA THR A 182 -4.25 -3.25 -15.15
C THR A 182 -2.86 -3.88 -15.15
N TYR A 183 -2.47 -4.51 -16.27
CA TYR A 183 -1.17 -5.14 -16.42
C TYR A 183 -0.02 -4.14 -16.55
N ASP A 184 -0.20 -3.06 -17.30
CA ASP A 184 0.83 -2.02 -17.42
C ASP A 184 1.01 -1.28 -16.09
N GLY A 185 -0.10 -0.94 -15.42
CA GLY A 185 -0.10 -0.26 -14.13
C GLY A 185 0.59 -1.09 -13.05
N LEU A 186 0.25 -2.39 -12.95
CA LEU A 186 0.91 -3.33 -12.05
C LEU A 186 2.40 -3.45 -12.37
N SER A 187 2.77 -3.60 -13.64
CA SER A 187 4.16 -3.79 -14.05
C SER A 187 5.01 -2.56 -13.72
N ILE A 188 4.47 -1.36 -13.93
CA ILE A 188 5.13 -0.10 -13.56
C ILE A 188 5.28 0.01 -12.04
N ALA A 189 4.20 -0.21 -11.28
CA ALA A 189 4.24 -0.13 -9.83
C ALA A 189 5.24 -1.13 -9.24
N TRP A 190 5.29 -2.35 -9.78
CA TRP A 190 6.26 -3.38 -9.40
C TRP A 190 7.70 -2.91 -9.63
N ALA A 191 8.01 -2.45 -10.84
CA ALA A 191 9.35 -1.96 -11.18
C ALA A 191 9.77 -0.75 -10.34
N VAL A 192 8.82 0.13 -10.00
CA VAL A 192 9.06 1.27 -9.10
C VAL A 192 9.43 0.79 -7.70
N VAL A 193 8.69 -0.18 -7.14
CA VAL A 193 9.01 -0.74 -5.82
C VAL A 193 10.38 -1.42 -5.83
N GLU A 194 10.70 -2.20 -6.86
CA GLU A 194 12.03 -2.83 -7.02
C GLU A 194 13.15 -1.79 -7.03
N HIS A 195 12.99 -0.71 -7.80
CA HIS A 195 13.96 0.36 -7.89
C HIS A 195 14.17 1.08 -6.56
N ILE A 196 13.08 1.39 -5.86
CA ILE A 196 13.11 2.10 -4.57
C ILE A 196 13.73 1.22 -3.48
N ALA A 197 13.35 -0.05 -3.42
CA ALA A 197 13.80 -0.98 -2.40
C ALA A 197 15.29 -1.34 -2.57
N ASN A 198 15.80 -1.37 -3.81
CA ASN A 198 17.19 -1.73 -4.06
C ASN A 198 18.17 -0.66 -3.57
N ARG A 199 19.02 -1.03 -2.60
CA ARG A 199 20.02 -0.13 -2.00
C ARG A 199 21.12 0.33 -2.95
N ASN A 200 21.36 -0.40 -4.03
CA ASN A 200 22.34 0.01 -5.05
C ASN A 200 21.76 1.08 -6.00
N TYR A 201 20.44 1.28 -6.00
CA TYR A 201 19.78 2.29 -6.81
C TYR A 201 19.30 3.46 -5.94
N LEU A 202 18.40 3.21 -4.98
CA LEU A 202 17.83 4.25 -4.13
C LEU A 202 17.83 3.87 -2.65
N GLY A 203 17.19 2.77 -2.26
CA GLY A 203 17.13 2.31 -0.85
C GLY A 203 16.48 3.29 0.11
N ALA A 204 15.46 4.03 -0.32
CA ALA A 204 14.81 5.07 0.47
C ALA A 204 13.62 4.56 1.28
N ARG A 205 13.37 5.19 2.44
CA ARG A 205 12.23 4.88 3.31
C ARG A 205 10.92 5.21 2.59
N THR A 206 10.04 4.24 2.45
CA THR A 206 8.87 4.36 1.58
C THR A 206 7.62 3.73 2.19
N LEU A 207 6.52 4.50 2.18
CA LEU A 207 5.16 4.00 2.37
C LEU A 207 4.49 3.92 0.99
N PHE A 208 4.07 2.72 0.58
CA PHE A 208 3.47 2.48 -0.72
C PHE A 208 2.06 1.92 -0.54
N ALA A 209 1.03 2.74 -0.70
CA ALA A 209 -0.36 2.27 -0.70
C ALA A 209 -0.78 1.82 -2.09
N THR A 210 -1.41 0.65 -2.17
CA THR A 210 -1.80 0.05 -3.45
C THR A 210 -3.12 -0.73 -3.39
N HIS A 211 -3.71 -0.89 -4.57
CA HIS A 211 -4.81 -1.82 -4.84
C HIS A 211 -4.37 -3.14 -5.44
N TYR A 212 -3.14 -3.20 -5.95
CA TYR A 212 -2.60 -4.41 -6.54
C TYR A 212 -2.19 -5.37 -5.43
N HIS A 213 -3.02 -6.39 -5.21
CA HIS A 213 -2.71 -7.46 -4.26
C HIS A 213 -1.48 -8.26 -4.69
N GLU A 214 -1.20 -8.31 -5.99
CA GLU A 214 -0.04 -8.98 -6.58
C GLU A 214 1.28 -8.40 -6.06
N LEU A 215 1.33 -7.10 -5.71
CA LEU A 215 2.53 -6.48 -5.13
C LEU A 215 2.87 -7.04 -3.74
N THR A 216 1.93 -7.69 -3.05
CA THR A 216 2.24 -8.33 -1.76
C THR A 216 3.23 -9.49 -1.90
N GLU A 217 3.34 -10.09 -3.09
CA GLU A 217 4.34 -11.14 -3.36
C GLU A 217 5.79 -10.62 -3.37
N LEU A 218 5.99 -9.30 -3.32
CA LEU A 218 7.33 -8.71 -3.22
C LEU A 218 7.96 -8.96 -1.85
N GLU A 219 7.14 -9.08 -0.79
CA GLU A 219 7.61 -9.56 0.51
C GLU A 219 8.09 -11.01 0.37
N GLY A 220 9.35 -11.27 0.73
CA GLY A 220 10.02 -12.56 0.54
C GLY A 220 10.77 -12.71 -0.78
N LYS A 221 10.50 -11.88 -1.79
CA LYS A 221 11.37 -11.74 -2.98
C LYS A 221 12.42 -10.66 -2.80
N ILE A 222 12.08 -9.59 -2.06
CA ILE A 222 12.96 -8.46 -1.75
C ILE A 222 13.05 -8.32 -0.24
N ASP A 223 14.26 -8.43 0.31
CA ASP A 223 14.52 -8.58 1.75
C ASP A 223 14.07 -7.40 2.63
N ASN A 224 13.84 -6.23 2.04
CA ASN A 224 13.50 -4.99 2.74
C ASN A 224 12.11 -4.43 2.40
N VAL A 225 11.26 -5.26 1.79
CA VAL A 225 9.86 -4.97 1.52
C VAL A 225 9.01 -5.76 2.52
N ASN A 226 8.11 -5.06 3.23
CA ASN A 226 7.21 -5.68 4.19
C ASN A 226 5.75 -5.33 3.86
N ASN A 227 4.85 -6.29 4.04
CA ASN A 227 3.43 -6.06 3.82
C ASN A 227 2.74 -5.59 5.09
N TYR A 228 1.80 -4.66 4.88
CA TYR A 228 0.88 -4.18 5.88
C TYR A 228 -0.52 -4.10 5.27
N CYS A 229 -1.53 -4.31 6.11
CA CYS A 229 -2.92 -4.18 5.73
C CYS A 229 -3.71 -3.47 6.82
N ILE A 230 -4.87 -2.94 6.45
CA ILE A 230 -5.80 -2.37 7.43
C ILE A 230 -6.59 -3.50 8.07
N ALA A 231 -6.62 -3.52 9.40
CA ALA A 231 -7.39 -4.47 10.17
C ALA A 231 -8.90 -4.30 9.88
N VAL A 232 -9.52 -5.40 9.45
CA VAL A 232 -10.95 -5.50 9.17
C VAL A 232 -11.56 -6.46 10.19
N LYS A 233 -12.70 -6.07 10.78
CA LYS A 233 -13.50 -6.94 11.64
C LYS A 233 -14.80 -7.30 10.94
N GLU A 234 -14.99 -8.58 10.68
CA GLU A 234 -16.25 -9.11 10.12
C GLU A 234 -17.25 -9.36 11.27
N ARG A 235 -18.48 -8.89 11.11
CA ARG A 235 -19.63 -9.17 11.99
C ARG A 235 -20.77 -9.70 11.12
N GLY A 236 -20.80 -11.02 10.93
CA GLY A 236 -21.74 -11.66 10.02
C GLY A 236 -21.52 -11.15 8.60
N ASP A 237 -22.53 -10.46 8.05
CA ASP A 237 -22.52 -9.93 6.69
C ASP A 237 -22.05 -8.47 6.58
N GLN A 238 -21.65 -7.87 7.70
CA GLN A 238 -21.12 -6.50 7.78
C GLN A 238 -19.62 -6.51 8.09
N ILE A 239 -18.90 -5.56 7.50
CA ILE A 239 -17.47 -5.34 7.79
C ILE A 239 -17.29 -3.99 8.49
N VAL A 240 -16.38 -3.94 9.46
CA VAL A 240 -15.99 -2.72 10.16
C VAL A 240 -14.50 -2.52 9.97
N PHE A 241 -14.12 -1.37 9.41
CA PHE A 241 -12.71 -0.98 9.27
C PHE A 241 -12.21 -0.40 10.59
N LEU A 242 -11.24 -1.08 11.20
CA LEU A 242 -10.68 -0.65 12.48
C LEU A 242 -9.66 0.48 12.32
N ARG A 243 -9.36 0.94 11.08
CA ARG A 243 -8.36 1.98 10.77
C ARG A 243 -6.97 1.75 11.40
N LYS A 244 -6.69 0.52 11.86
CA LYS A 244 -5.43 0.08 12.45
C LYS A 244 -4.62 -0.66 11.39
N ILE A 245 -3.37 -0.25 11.20
CA ILE A 245 -2.41 -0.88 10.32
C ILE A 245 -1.80 -2.07 11.06
N ILE A 246 -1.85 -3.25 10.44
CA ILE A 246 -1.29 -4.50 10.96
C ILE A 246 -0.35 -5.11 9.92
N ARG A 247 0.66 -5.86 10.37
CA ARG A 247 1.60 -6.53 9.47
C ARG A 247 0.92 -7.72 8.79
N GLY A 248 1.21 -7.90 7.50
CA GLY A 248 0.65 -8.94 6.64
C GLY A 248 0.01 -8.39 5.37
N GLY A 249 -0.18 -9.24 4.37
CA GLY A 249 -0.98 -8.94 3.19
C GLY A 249 -2.48 -8.93 3.50
N ALA A 250 -3.28 -8.28 2.65
CA ALA A 250 -4.73 -8.43 2.70
C ALA A 250 -5.13 -9.74 2.01
N ASP A 251 -5.66 -10.70 2.77
CA ASP A 251 -6.10 -12.02 2.26
C ASP A 251 -7.32 -11.97 1.32
N LYS A 252 -8.08 -10.86 1.35
CA LYS A 252 -9.31 -10.69 0.56
C LYS A 252 -9.50 -9.25 0.10
N SER A 253 -10.03 -9.08 -1.10
CA SER A 253 -10.52 -7.78 -1.59
C SER A 253 -11.93 -7.55 -1.06
N TYR A 254 -12.12 -6.48 -0.28
CA TYR A 254 -13.41 -6.15 0.34
C TYR A 254 -14.30 -5.23 -0.53
N GLY A 255 -14.04 -5.14 -1.84
CA GLY A 255 -14.72 -4.18 -2.73
C GLY A 255 -16.23 -4.36 -2.78
N ILE A 256 -16.72 -5.59 -2.84
CA ILE A 256 -18.16 -5.90 -2.87
C ILE A 256 -18.81 -5.56 -1.52
N GLN A 257 -18.13 -5.84 -0.41
CA GLN A 257 -18.60 -5.52 0.93
C GLN A 257 -18.64 -4.00 1.17
N VAL A 258 -17.69 -3.25 0.63
CA VAL A 258 -17.72 -1.77 0.63
C VAL A 258 -18.89 -1.25 -0.19
N ALA A 259 -19.19 -1.85 -1.35
CA ALA A 259 -20.38 -1.49 -2.13
C ALA A 259 -21.69 -1.74 -1.36
N LYS A 260 -21.77 -2.84 -0.60
CA LYS A 260 -22.91 -3.12 0.28
C LYS A 260 -23.04 -2.06 1.38
N LEU A 261 -21.93 -1.65 2.01
CA LEU A 261 -21.92 -0.56 2.99
C LEU A 261 -22.35 0.79 2.39
N ALA A 262 -22.04 1.03 1.11
CA ALA A 262 -22.48 2.24 0.38
C ALA A 262 -23.97 2.23 0.01
N GLY A 263 -24.70 1.15 0.31
CA GLY A 263 -26.13 1.04 0.02
C GLY A 263 -26.45 0.58 -1.41
N VAL A 264 -25.50 -0.08 -2.10
CA VAL A 264 -25.79 -0.71 -3.39
C VAL A 264 -26.83 -1.83 -3.19
N PRO A 265 -27.88 -1.93 -4.02
CA PRO A 265 -28.95 -2.91 -3.83
C PRO A 265 -28.46 -4.36 -3.75
N ASP A 266 -29.07 -5.16 -2.87
CA ASP A 266 -28.65 -6.56 -2.62
C ASP A 266 -28.63 -7.41 -3.90
N LEU A 267 -29.59 -7.19 -4.82
CA LEU A 267 -29.62 -7.88 -6.12
C LEU A 267 -28.35 -7.66 -6.95
N VAL A 268 -27.78 -6.44 -6.90
CA VAL A 268 -26.52 -6.10 -7.59
C VAL A 268 -25.33 -6.70 -6.85
N ILE A 269 -25.36 -6.67 -5.51
CA ILE A 269 -24.32 -7.28 -4.67
C ILE A 269 -24.22 -8.79 -4.90
N ASP A 270 -25.34 -9.49 -4.91
CA ASP A 270 -25.39 -10.93 -5.13
C ASP A 270 -24.89 -11.29 -6.54
N ARG A 271 -25.30 -10.51 -7.55
CA ARG A 271 -24.79 -10.68 -8.90
C ARG A 271 -23.28 -10.41 -8.99
N ALA A 272 -22.78 -9.40 -8.30
CA ALA A 272 -21.35 -9.09 -8.25
C ALA A 272 -20.56 -10.23 -7.59
N LYS A 273 -21.08 -10.85 -6.52
CA LYS A 273 -20.48 -12.02 -5.87
C LYS A 273 -20.38 -13.21 -6.83
N GLU A 274 -21.43 -13.50 -7.59
CA GLU A 274 -21.42 -14.57 -8.60
C GLU A 274 -20.36 -14.33 -9.68
N ILE A 275 -20.27 -13.10 -10.20
CA ILE A 275 -19.30 -12.74 -11.23
C ILE A 275 -17.87 -12.83 -10.68
N ALA A 276 -17.62 -12.31 -9.48
CA ALA A 276 -16.31 -12.38 -8.84
C ALA A 276 -15.85 -13.83 -8.62
N LYS A 277 -16.76 -14.72 -8.21
CA LYS A 277 -16.46 -16.14 -8.07
C LYS A 277 -16.04 -16.78 -9.40
N LYS A 278 -16.78 -16.49 -10.48
CA LYS A 278 -16.44 -16.98 -11.82
C LYS A 278 -15.11 -16.46 -12.34
N LEU A 279 -14.78 -15.19 -12.07
CA LEU A 279 -13.50 -14.59 -12.46
C LEU A 279 -12.34 -15.25 -11.69
N ALA A 280 -12.48 -15.44 -10.38
CA ALA A 280 -11.47 -16.12 -9.57
C ALA A 280 -11.22 -17.57 -10.04
N GLU A 281 -12.28 -18.33 -10.35
CA GLU A 281 -12.16 -19.70 -10.88
C GLU A 281 -11.43 -19.73 -12.25
N ASN A 282 -11.69 -18.74 -13.11
CA ASN A 282 -11.03 -18.62 -14.41
C ASN A 282 -9.56 -18.21 -14.30
N ASP A 283 -9.21 -17.30 -13.38
CA ASP A 283 -7.82 -16.90 -13.13
C ASP A 283 -7.00 -18.04 -12.53
N ILE A 284 -7.60 -18.85 -11.64
CA ILE A 284 -6.98 -20.08 -11.12
C ILE A 284 -6.75 -21.08 -12.27
N ALA A 285 -7.75 -21.28 -13.14
CA ALA A 285 -7.62 -22.18 -14.29
C ALA A 285 -6.55 -21.71 -15.30
N GLN A 286 -6.40 -20.40 -15.51
CA GLN A 286 -5.34 -19.83 -16.34
C GLN A 286 -3.96 -19.93 -15.70
N THR A 287 -3.87 -19.74 -14.38
CA THR A 287 -2.62 -19.90 -13.61
C THR A 287 -2.15 -21.36 -13.64
N ILE A 288 -3.05 -22.33 -13.48
CA ILE A 288 -2.76 -23.77 -13.59
C ILE A 288 -2.29 -24.13 -15.02
N LYS A 289 -2.89 -23.54 -16.07
CA LYS A 289 -2.42 -23.71 -17.46
C LYS A 289 -1.02 -23.12 -17.67
N LYS A 290 -0.70 -21.96 -17.10
CA LYS A 290 0.63 -21.33 -17.19
C LYS A 290 1.72 -22.12 -16.44
N ILE A 291 1.38 -22.77 -15.33
CA ILE A 291 2.28 -23.69 -14.61
C ILE A 291 2.56 -24.95 -15.46
N LYS A 292 1.54 -25.52 -16.13
CA LYS A 292 1.75 -26.68 -17.02
C LYS A 292 2.63 -26.37 -18.24
N VAL A 293 2.58 -25.16 -18.80
CA VAL A 293 3.37 -24.80 -19.99
C VAL A 293 4.85 -24.52 -19.66
N LYS A 294 5.21 -24.14 -18.43
CA LYS A 294 6.61 -23.90 -18.03
C LYS A 294 7.43 -25.16 -17.73
N THR A 295 6.86 -26.37 -17.84
CA THR A 295 7.55 -27.63 -17.52
C THR A 295 8.00 -28.43 -18.76
N GLN A 296 8.09 -27.80 -19.94
CA GLN A 296 8.69 -28.41 -21.13
C GLN A 296 9.80 -27.52 -21.69
N SER A 297 10.99 -27.56 -21.09
CA SER A 297 12.26 -27.52 -21.83
C SER A 297 13.47 -27.67 -20.90
N SER A 298 14.46 -28.39 -21.40
CA SER A 298 15.81 -28.64 -20.89
C SER A 298 15.99 -29.75 -19.85
N SER A 299 16.26 -30.93 -20.41
CA SER A 299 16.94 -32.06 -19.80
C SER A 299 18.31 -31.66 -19.24
N LYS A 300 18.55 -31.96 -17.96
CA LYS A 300 19.89 -32.27 -17.43
C LYS A 300 19.76 -33.20 -16.22
N LYS A 301 20.47 -34.34 -16.31
CA LYS A 301 20.68 -35.29 -15.22
C LYS A 301 21.39 -34.58 -14.05
N VAL A 302 21.01 -34.92 -12.81
CA VAL A 302 21.87 -35.57 -11.78
C VAL A 302 21.30 -35.35 -10.36
N ARG A 303 21.32 -36.47 -9.61
CA ARG A 303 21.36 -36.70 -8.15
C ARG A 303 20.07 -36.75 -7.33
N HIS A 304 19.91 -37.96 -6.80
CA HIS A 304 19.03 -38.43 -5.74
C HIS A 304 19.50 -37.89 -4.38
N TYR A 305 18.56 -37.40 -3.56
CA TYR A 305 18.57 -37.48 -2.10
C TYR A 305 17.13 -37.69 -1.64
N ASP A 306 17.01 -38.51 -0.60
CA ASP A 306 15.78 -39.03 -0.03
C ASP A 306 15.05 -38.02 0.89
N GLU A 307 13.74 -38.28 0.98
CA GLU A 307 12.91 -38.27 2.17
C GLU A 307 12.00 -37.06 2.55
N VAL A 308 10.70 -37.40 2.44
CA VAL A 308 9.49 -37.17 3.26
C VAL A 308 8.74 -35.83 3.35
N ASP A 309 7.47 -35.99 2.94
CA ASP A 309 6.22 -35.47 3.51
C ASP A 309 5.92 -33.97 3.48
N LEU A 310 5.17 -33.58 2.45
CA LEU A 310 3.92 -32.80 2.54
C LEU A 310 3.36 -32.67 1.12
N ASN A 311 2.36 -33.49 0.75
CA ASN A 311 1.30 -33.23 -0.27
C ASN A 311 0.67 -34.51 -0.88
N GLN A 312 0.23 -35.46 -0.03
CA GLN A 312 -0.50 -36.66 -0.47
C GLN A 312 -2.03 -36.46 -0.62
N MET A 313 -2.51 -35.32 -1.12
CA MET A 313 -3.96 -35.13 -1.39
C MET A 313 -4.34 -34.58 -2.76
N SER A 314 -3.47 -34.58 -3.79
CA SER A 314 -3.90 -34.05 -5.11
C SER A 314 -3.28 -34.69 -6.36
N PHE A 315 -2.37 -35.66 -6.23
CA PHE A 315 -1.64 -36.18 -7.40
C PHE A 315 -2.24 -37.46 -8.00
N SER A 316 -3.08 -38.21 -7.27
CA SER A 316 -3.73 -39.42 -7.79
C SER A 316 -4.97 -39.13 -8.64
N ASP A 317 -5.72 -38.07 -8.31
CA ASP A 317 -7.02 -37.82 -8.91
C ASP A 317 -6.92 -37.15 -10.29
N THR A 318 -5.88 -36.32 -10.48
CA THR A 318 -5.63 -35.62 -11.75
C THR A 318 -5.09 -36.53 -12.85
N VAL A 319 -4.45 -37.66 -12.50
CA VAL A 319 -3.94 -38.64 -13.47
C VAL A 319 -5.10 -39.43 -14.11
N LYS A 320 -6.11 -39.80 -13.32
CA LYS A 320 -7.28 -40.54 -13.81
C LYS A 320 -8.23 -39.68 -14.67
N ASP A 321 -8.31 -38.37 -14.40
CA ASP A 321 -9.05 -37.43 -15.26
C ASP A 321 -8.45 -37.32 -16.66
N ALA A 322 -7.12 -37.27 -16.74
CA ALA A 322 -6.42 -37.19 -18.02
C ALA A 322 -6.63 -38.48 -18.85
N GLU A 323 -6.73 -39.65 -18.21
CA GLU A 323 -7.00 -40.92 -18.88
C GLU A 323 -8.42 -40.99 -19.46
N VAL A 324 -9.44 -40.61 -18.69
CA VAL A 324 -10.85 -40.60 -19.15
C VAL A 324 -11.07 -39.61 -20.30
N ILE A 325 -10.47 -38.42 -20.22
CA ILE A 325 -10.57 -37.41 -21.28
C ILE A 325 -9.89 -37.89 -22.56
N ARG A 326 -8.76 -38.60 -22.44
CA ARG A 326 -8.05 -39.16 -23.59
C ARG A 326 -8.82 -40.30 -24.23
N GLU A 327 -9.43 -41.19 -23.44
CA GLU A 327 -10.27 -42.29 -23.94
C GLU A 327 -11.48 -41.73 -24.72
N LEU A 328 -12.11 -40.65 -24.24
CA LEU A 328 -13.17 -39.92 -24.97
C LEU A 328 -12.70 -39.27 -26.28
N GLN A 329 -11.46 -38.79 -26.36
CA GLN A 329 -10.90 -38.18 -27.57
C GLN A 329 -10.50 -39.20 -28.63
N GLU A 330 -10.09 -40.40 -28.22
CA GLU A 330 -9.67 -41.49 -29.10
C GLU A 330 -10.87 -42.36 -29.57
N MET A 331 -12.08 -42.15 -29.02
CA MET A 331 -13.29 -42.89 -29.40
C MET A 331 -13.84 -42.44 -30.77
N ASP A 332 -13.99 -43.41 -31.69
CA ASP A 332 -14.71 -43.22 -32.94
C ASP A 332 -16.20 -43.53 -32.78
N VAL A 333 -16.97 -42.48 -32.52
CA VAL A 333 -18.43 -42.54 -32.33
C VAL A 333 -19.17 -42.98 -33.59
N THR A 334 -18.57 -42.83 -34.77
CA THR A 334 -19.22 -43.14 -36.05
C THR A 334 -19.17 -44.64 -36.41
N ALA A 335 -18.22 -45.37 -35.84
CA ALA A 335 -18.03 -46.80 -36.05
C ALA A 335 -18.68 -47.68 -34.96
N MET A 336 -19.22 -47.08 -33.89
CA MET A 336 -19.80 -47.82 -32.76
C MET A 336 -21.28 -48.11 -32.96
N THR A 337 -21.72 -49.30 -32.53
CA THR A 337 -23.15 -49.57 -32.41
C THR A 337 -23.75 -48.81 -31.21
N PRO A 338 -25.05 -48.45 -31.24
CA PRO A 338 -25.68 -47.71 -30.13
C PRO A 338 -25.54 -48.37 -28.75
N ILE A 339 -25.50 -49.70 -28.70
CA ILE A 339 -25.31 -50.48 -27.46
C ILE A 339 -23.86 -50.36 -26.95
N GLU A 340 -22.86 -50.41 -27.84
CA GLU A 340 -21.46 -50.23 -27.46
C GLU A 340 -21.20 -48.82 -26.94
N ALA A 341 -21.76 -47.80 -27.58
CA ALA A 341 -21.66 -46.42 -27.11
C ALA A 341 -22.24 -46.26 -25.69
N LEU A 342 -23.42 -46.83 -25.43
CA LEU A 342 -24.06 -46.81 -24.11
C LEU A 342 -23.24 -47.55 -23.04
N ASN A 343 -22.71 -48.72 -23.36
CA ASN A 343 -21.88 -49.50 -22.43
C ASN A 343 -20.56 -48.79 -22.11
N THR A 344 -19.95 -48.14 -23.10
CA THR A 344 -18.68 -47.42 -22.93
C THR A 344 -18.89 -46.16 -22.09
N LEU A 345 -19.98 -45.41 -22.34
CA LEU A 345 -20.37 -44.27 -21.50
C LEU A 345 -20.69 -44.69 -20.07
N TYR A 346 -21.34 -45.84 -19.87
CA TYR A 346 -21.62 -46.39 -18.54
C TYR A 346 -20.34 -46.75 -17.79
N LYS A 347 -19.35 -47.33 -18.48
CA LYS A 347 -18.03 -47.65 -17.92
C LYS A 347 -17.30 -46.38 -17.47
N LEU A 348 -17.20 -45.38 -18.35
CA LEU A 348 -16.56 -44.09 -18.03
C LEU A 348 -17.26 -43.37 -16.88
N GLN A 349 -18.60 -43.43 -16.83
CA GLN A 349 -19.38 -42.86 -15.73
C GLN A 349 -19.09 -43.57 -14.39
N ASN A 350 -18.95 -44.90 -14.39
CA ASN A 350 -18.58 -45.66 -13.19
C ASN A 350 -17.15 -45.36 -12.73
N ASP A 351 -16.20 -45.21 -13.66
CA ASP A 351 -14.81 -44.87 -13.33
C ASP A 351 -14.69 -43.46 -12.69
N LEU A 352 -15.59 -42.55 -13.07
CA LEU A 352 -15.75 -41.24 -12.44
C LEU A 352 -16.55 -41.27 -11.12
N ARG A 353 -17.56 -42.14 -10.99
CA ARG A 353 -18.42 -42.25 -9.80
C ARG A 353 -17.77 -43.01 -8.64
N ASN A 354 -16.89 -43.98 -8.91
CA ASN A 354 -16.13 -44.71 -7.89
C ASN A 354 -15.02 -43.86 -7.21
N ARG A 355 -15.15 -42.53 -7.27
CA ARG A 355 -14.25 -41.54 -6.64
C ARG A 355 -14.75 -41.01 -5.29
N ILE A 356 -15.95 -41.37 -4.85
CA ILE A 356 -16.52 -40.94 -3.56
C ILE A 356 -16.12 -41.92 -2.46
#